data_AF-A0A2N5IVS0-F1
#
_entry.id   AF-A0A2N5IVS0-F1
#
_cell.length_a   1.000
_cell.length_b   1.000
_cell.length_c   1.000
_cell.angle_alpha   90.00
_cell.angle_beta   90.00
_cell.angle_gamma   90.00
#
_symmetry.space_group_name_H-M   'P 1'
#
loop_
_entity.id
_entity.type
_entity.pdbx_description
1 polymer ?
#
loop_
_entity_poly.entity_id
_entity_poly.type
_entity_poly.pdbx_seq_one_letter_code
_entity_poly.pdbx_strand_id
1 'polypeptide(L)'
;MPIPQPIPQPTAQPAVMIVAHGGDAVAAREAAAAATAQGRRVTLNVGAPTVAAADAARFDLVVIILSAPAVRSEAFVDYINAIARAARTVAPVRVDGMRPEWAGPDVDQYNCADFSSVSGPARMARWDDLFRLNIASYDAFNALRASAERWARNGGGDDFLIQDRRAAEESARLVARMAADPFARPDETMRAYAAGSVAYAARVRRRRFWSNIRVGVAVALVVAFVAGTILFTRWANRRFVAAVQSVSRFQSDVAPEFSTFRTIQAAEAGGVDESAAAATIRDGLARDWTLLDVGVENSVQGDYTGSGVFSDDGSRFAAESSGGVLRVWDVATAKPSAAWRVARGRFEFALAADGRTAAVTGDKGLVLVDLERGSTRVIDAKTPVLSRVAANKDATRVMVEEGDHVAVWSKGGGLHASAATGEVLAVTCTDRGLRALVRDGDTLHVVGESVDAKPVDLALPEDSGEFVYGVIGMDGTIVVIDAGRMLVAKRGGNGDYPDGLEPVGVVTRDSPLGLAVSADGRTAAVSTSQDGVRLIDLDHGLDLGAACETITAVTYPAFSRNGLLACGNGLDVAIQSTDAMTPADARPAGARVSDTTTPRAVTDTA
;
A
#
# COMPACT_ATOMS: atom_id res chain seq x y z
N MET A 1 -53.97 16.77 -3.42
CA MET A 1 -54.87 17.92 -3.52
C MET A 1 -54.33 18.87 -4.59
N PRO A 2 -55.13 19.30 -5.56
CA PRO A 2 -54.66 20.28 -6.53
C PRO A 2 -54.32 21.58 -5.78
N ILE A 3 -53.15 22.13 -6.12
CA ILE A 3 -52.63 23.38 -5.56
C ILE A 3 -53.67 24.49 -5.85
N PRO A 4 -54.17 25.25 -4.86
CA PRO A 4 -55.01 26.40 -5.16
C PRO A 4 -54.17 27.38 -5.98
N GLN A 5 -54.70 27.76 -7.15
CA GLN A 5 -54.09 28.75 -8.03
C GLN A 5 -53.70 30.00 -7.22
N PRO A 6 -52.51 30.58 -7.45
CA PRO A 6 -52.10 31.80 -6.76
C PRO A 6 -53.12 32.91 -7.04
N ILE A 7 -53.63 33.53 -5.97
CA ILE A 7 -54.53 34.69 -6.06
C ILE A 7 -53.76 35.77 -6.85
N PRO A 8 -54.32 36.29 -7.96
CA PRO A 8 -53.65 37.30 -8.77
C PRO A 8 -53.33 38.54 -7.93
N GLN A 9 -52.14 39.11 -8.15
CA GLN A 9 -51.71 40.36 -7.53
C GLN A 9 -52.76 41.46 -7.80
N PRO A 10 -53.01 42.38 -6.84
CA PRO A 10 -54.05 43.39 -6.99
C PRO A 10 -53.74 44.26 -8.22
N THR A 11 -54.52 44.08 -9.28
CA THR A 11 -54.55 45.00 -10.41
C THR A 11 -54.98 46.37 -9.91
N ALA A 12 -54.36 47.40 -10.46
CA ALA A 12 -54.72 48.79 -10.21
C ALA A 12 -56.24 48.99 -10.40
N GLN A 13 -56.96 49.15 -9.29
CA GLN A 13 -58.42 49.23 -9.12
C GLN A 13 -59.22 47.96 -9.56
N PRO A 14 -59.95 47.30 -8.64
CA PRO A 14 -60.75 46.13 -8.99
C PRO A 14 -61.88 46.49 -9.96
N ALA A 15 -62.05 45.69 -11.01
CA ALA A 15 -63.00 45.90 -12.07
C ALA A 15 -64.35 45.26 -11.74
N VAL A 16 -65.43 46.03 -11.81
CA VAL A 16 -66.80 45.58 -11.56
C VAL A 16 -67.64 45.72 -12.81
N MET A 17 -68.40 44.68 -13.14
CA MET A 17 -69.45 44.75 -14.15
C MET A 17 -70.81 44.81 -13.45
N ILE A 18 -71.65 45.75 -13.86
CA ILE A 18 -73.03 45.86 -13.38
C ILE A 18 -73.94 45.56 -14.56
N VAL A 19 -74.76 44.53 -14.42
CA VAL A 19 -75.66 44.01 -15.45
C VAL A 19 -77.09 44.28 -15.02
N ALA A 20 -77.86 44.95 -15.87
CA ALA A 20 -79.25 45.28 -15.55
C ALA A 20 -80.12 45.29 -16.80
N HIS A 21 -81.40 44.97 -16.65
CA HIS A 21 -82.38 45.14 -17.71
C HIS A 21 -82.63 46.65 -17.96
N GLY A 22 -83.11 47.03 -19.15
CA GLY A 22 -83.31 48.44 -19.51
C GLY A 22 -84.22 49.22 -18.55
N GLY A 23 -85.19 48.53 -17.94
CA GLY A 23 -86.08 49.08 -16.91
C GLY A 23 -85.42 49.41 -15.57
N ASP A 24 -84.21 48.90 -15.32
CA ASP A 24 -83.50 49.00 -14.03
C ASP A 24 -82.33 49.98 -14.06
N ALA A 25 -82.32 50.89 -15.04
CA ALA A 25 -81.25 51.88 -15.22
C ALA A 25 -81.02 52.78 -13.99
N VAL A 26 -82.03 52.97 -13.14
CA VAL A 26 -81.88 53.70 -11.87
C VAL A 26 -81.02 52.90 -10.89
N ALA A 27 -81.39 51.66 -10.61
CA ALA A 27 -80.62 50.78 -9.71
C ALA A 27 -79.20 50.51 -10.24
N ALA A 28 -79.03 50.38 -11.56
CA ALA A 28 -77.72 50.24 -12.18
C ALA A 28 -76.81 51.46 -11.93
N ARG A 29 -77.38 52.67 -11.98
CA ARG A 29 -76.65 53.91 -11.68
C ARG A 29 -76.32 54.05 -10.20
N GLU A 30 -77.23 53.66 -9.30
CA GLU A 30 -76.96 53.62 -7.85
C GLU A 30 -75.79 52.67 -7.54
N ALA A 31 -75.83 51.45 -8.07
CA ALA A 31 -74.76 50.47 -7.92
C ALA A 31 -73.43 50.99 -8.50
N ALA A 32 -73.46 51.66 -9.65
CA ALA A 32 -72.25 52.23 -10.26
C ALA A 32 -71.66 53.36 -9.42
N ALA A 33 -72.51 54.23 -8.87
CA ALA A 33 -72.07 55.32 -7.99
C ALA A 33 -71.39 54.78 -6.74
N ALA A 34 -71.99 53.79 -6.07
CA ALA A 34 -71.42 53.14 -4.90
C ALA A 34 -70.09 52.42 -5.22
N ALA A 35 -70.04 51.65 -6.32
CA ALA A 35 -68.80 50.99 -6.74
C ALA A 35 -67.67 52.00 -7.05
N THR A 36 -68.01 53.11 -7.72
CA THR A 36 -67.04 54.17 -8.05
C THR A 36 -66.56 54.89 -6.79
N ALA A 37 -67.45 55.14 -5.82
CA ALA A 37 -67.09 55.72 -4.53
C ALA A 37 -66.12 54.84 -3.73
N GLN A 38 -66.18 53.51 -3.92
CA GLN A 38 -65.21 52.55 -3.37
C GLN A 38 -63.94 52.38 -4.24
N GLY A 39 -63.70 53.28 -5.21
CA GLY A 39 -62.52 53.27 -6.06
C GLY A 39 -62.45 52.11 -7.06
N ARG A 40 -63.60 51.52 -7.41
CA ARG A 40 -63.70 50.40 -8.36
C ARG A 40 -63.87 50.90 -9.79
N ARG A 41 -63.29 50.17 -10.76
CA ARG A 41 -63.49 50.46 -12.19
C ARG A 41 -64.77 49.82 -12.68
N VAL A 42 -65.80 50.62 -12.95
CA VAL A 42 -67.14 50.14 -13.28
C VAL A 42 -67.38 50.02 -14.78
N THR A 43 -67.96 48.90 -15.22
CA THR A 43 -68.56 48.72 -16.54
C THR A 43 -70.05 48.50 -16.38
N LEU A 44 -70.86 49.44 -16.88
CA LEU A 44 -72.32 49.34 -16.88
C LEU A 44 -72.78 48.68 -18.18
N ASN A 45 -73.55 47.61 -18.05
CA ASN A 45 -74.17 46.92 -19.17
C ASN A 45 -75.69 46.85 -18.94
N VAL A 46 -76.39 47.86 -19.46
CA VAL A 46 -77.82 48.08 -19.21
C VAL A 46 -78.59 47.98 -20.52
N GLY A 47 -79.62 47.14 -20.58
CA GLY A 47 -80.41 46.92 -21.78
C GLY A 47 -79.77 45.89 -22.72
N ALA A 48 -79.50 46.26 -23.98
CA ALA A 48 -78.91 45.34 -24.94
C ALA A 48 -77.46 44.99 -24.56
N PRO A 49 -77.05 43.70 -24.62
CA PRO A 49 -75.70 43.29 -24.20
C PRO A 49 -74.59 43.99 -24.99
N THR A 50 -73.74 44.75 -24.28
CA THR A 50 -72.55 45.40 -24.85
C THR A 50 -71.25 44.64 -24.58
N VAL A 51 -71.31 43.63 -23.70
CA VAL A 51 -70.18 42.77 -23.30
C VAL A 51 -70.56 41.32 -23.59
N ALA A 52 -69.69 40.54 -24.22
CA ALA A 52 -69.96 39.12 -24.41
C ALA A 52 -69.92 38.39 -23.05
N ALA A 53 -70.80 37.40 -22.83
CA ALA A 53 -70.86 36.69 -21.54
C ALA A 53 -69.52 36.03 -21.15
N ALA A 54 -68.77 35.51 -22.13
CA ALA A 54 -67.45 34.92 -21.92
C ALA A 54 -66.42 35.91 -21.33
N ASP A 55 -66.59 37.21 -21.58
CA ASP A 55 -65.70 38.25 -21.06
C ASP A 55 -65.97 38.56 -19.58
N ALA A 56 -67.01 37.99 -18.96
CA ALA A 56 -67.31 38.21 -17.54
C ALA A 56 -66.15 37.79 -16.61
N ALA A 57 -65.30 36.85 -17.03
CA ALA A 57 -64.14 36.37 -16.28
C ALA A 57 -63.06 37.46 -16.03
N ARG A 58 -63.09 38.58 -16.75
CA ARG A 58 -62.15 39.70 -16.60
C ARG A 58 -62.50 40.66 -15.45
N PHE A 59 -63.69 40.51 -14.88
CA PHE A 59 -64.18 41.34 -13.78
C PHE A 59 -63.97 40.61 -12.44
N ASP A 60 -63.59 41.37 -11.42
CA ASP A 60 -63.40 40.87 -10.06
C ASP A 60 -64.74 40.61 -9.35
N LEU A 61 -65.78 41.32 -9.77
CA LEU A 61 -67.15 41.14 -9.29
C LEU A 61 -68.13 41.48 -10.41
N VAL A 62 -69.13 40.63 -10.61
CA VAL A 62 -70.28 40.90 -11.47
C VAL A 62 -71.52 41.07 -10.61
N VAL A 63 -72.11 42.26 -10.62
CA VAL A 63 -73.38 42.55 -9.95
C VAL A 63 -74.50 42.39 -10.97
N ILE A 64 -75.44 41.50 -10.69
CA ILE A 64 -76.60 41.24 -11.56
C ILE A 64 -77.83 41.83 -10.89
N ILE A 65 -78.40 42.88 -11.47
CA ILE A 65 -79.60 43.53 -10.96
C ILE A 65 -80.82 42.79 -11.52
N LEU A 66 -81.62 42.29 -10.59
CA LEU A 66 -82.84 41.56 -10.86
C LEU A 66 -84.02 42.49 -10.53
N SER A 67 -85.03 42.49 -11.41
CA SER A 67 -86.37 43.05 -11.22
C SER A 67 -87.42 42.12 -11.83
N ALA A 68 -88.71 42.26 -11.48
CA ALA A 68 -89.80 41.53 -12.11
C ALA A 68 -89.87 41.77 -13.64
N PRO A 69 -89.63 43.00 -14.16
CA PRO A 69 -89.43 43.22 -15.59
C PRO A 69 -88.23 42.48 -16.19
N ALA A 70 -87.10 42.44 -15.47
CA ALA A 70 -85.87 41.81 -15.96
C ALA A 70 -86.04 40.30 -16.18
N VAL A 71 -86.63 39.61 -15.21
CA VAL A 71 -86.81 38.14 -15.27
C VAL A 71 -87.92 37.68 -16.22
N ARG A 72 -88.76 38.61 -16.72
CA ARG A 72 -89.74 38.34 -17.79
C ARG A 72 -89.14 38.37 -19.19
N SER A 73 -87.93 38.90 -19.33
CA SER A 73 -87.20 38.92 -20.60
C SER A 73 -86.35 37.66 -20.73
N GLU A 74 -86.79 36.70 -21.54
CA GLU A 74 -86.07 35.44 -21.79
C GLU A 74 -84.63 35.70 -22.26
N ALA A 75 -84.45 36.64 -23.19
CA ALA A 75 -83.12 37.04 -23.68
C ALA A 75 -82.21 37.61 -22.58
N PHE A 76 -82.76 38.32 -21.59
CA PHE A 76 -81.98 38.83 -20.46
C PHE A 76 -81.62 37.70 -19.48
N VAL A 77 -82.56 36.79 -19.19
CA VAL A 77 -82.35 35.63 -18.31
C VAL A 77 -81.25 34.71 -18.87
N ASP A 78 -81.29 34.40 -20.17
CA ASP A 78 -80.25 33.60 -20.83
C ASP A 78 -78.86 34.25 -20.70
N TYR A 79 -78.82 35.58 -20.88
CA TYR A 79 -77.59 36.35 -20.81
C TYR A 79 -76.98 36.37 -19.40
N ILE A 80 -77.78 36.60 -18.36
CA ILE A 80 -77.27 36.65 -16.98
C ILE A 80 -76.79 35.27 -16.48
N ASN A 81 -77.40 34.16 -16.90
CA ASN A 81 -76.92 32.81 -16.57
C ASN A 81 -75.62 32.47 -17.31
N ALA A 82 -75.48 32.89 -18.57
CA ALA A 82 -74.22 32.75 -19.31
C ALA A 82 -73.09 33.56 -18.65
N ILE A 83 -73.39 34.76 -18.15
CA ILE A 83 -72.46 35.56 -17.34
C ILE A 83 -72.09 34.85 -16.05
N ALA A 84 -73.08 34.33 -15.31
CA ALA A 84 -72.84 33.71 -14.01
C ALA A 84 -71.90 32.50 -14.11
N ARG A 85 -71.98 31.71 -15.19
CA ARG A 85 -71.06 30.61 -15.48
C ARG A 85 -69.62 31.06 -15.76
N ALA A 86 -69.44 32.22 -16.37
CA ALA A 86 -68.13 32.72 -16.80
C ALA A 86 -67.46 33.62 -15.74
N ALA A 87 -68.23 34.27 -14.88
CA ALA A 87 -67.74 35.21 -13.89
C ALA A 87 -66.96 34.54 -12.75
N ARG A 88 -65.95 35.22 -12.21
CA ARG A 88 -65.18 34.76 -11.04
C ARG A 88 -65.97 34.89 -9.72
N THR A 89 -66.78 35.93 -9.62
CA THR A 89 -67.58 36.24 -8.44
C THR A 89 -68.84 36.96 -8.90
N VAL A 90 -70.00 36.46 -8.47
CA VAL A 90 -71.32 36.96 -8.86
C VAL A 90 -72.06 37.42 -7.61
N ALA A 91 -72.72 38.57 -7.70
CA ALA A 91 -73.62 39.09 -6.67
C ALA A 91 -74.97 39.42 -7.32
N PRO A 92 -75.96 38.53 -7.26
CA PRO A 92 -77.32 38.87 -7.66
C PRO A 92 -77.94 39.83 -6.64
N VAL A 93 -78.62 40.86 -7.12
CA VAL A 93 -79.28 41.87 -6.29
C VAL A 93 -80.69 42.08 -6.79
N ARG A 94 -81.68 41.78 -5.95
CA ARG A 94 -83.09 42.07 -6.26
C ARG A 94 -83.49 43.46 -5.81
N VAL A 95 -84.13 44.23 -6.69
CA VAL A 95 -84.56 45.60 -6.38
C VAL A 95 -86.08 45.76 -6.24
N ASP A 96 -86.84 44.70 -6.51
CA ASP A 96 -88.28 44.59 -6.25
C ASP A 96 -88.65 43.19 -5.69
N GLY A 97 -89.95 42.92 -5.54
CA GLY A 97 -90.47 41.69 -4.94
C GLY A 97 -90.34 40.41 -5.77
N MET A 98 -89.54 40.36 -6.84
CA MET A 98 -89.34 39.10 -7.57
C MET A 98 -88.69 38.01 -6.69
N ARG A 99 -88.93 36.76 -7.07
CA ARG A 99 -88.30 35.60 -6.42
C ARG A 99 -86.95 35.29 -7.10
N PRO A 100 -85.86 35.08 -6.34
CA PRO A 100 -84.53 34.79 -6.89
C PRO A 100 -84.51 33.57 -7.83
N GLU A 101 -85.34 32.55 -7.52
CA GLU A 101 -85.52 31.33 -8.31
C GLU A 101 -85.89 31.61 -9.79
N TRP A 102 -86.48 32.78 -10.08
CA TRP A 102 -86.84 33.19 -11.44
C TRP A 102 -85.67 33.71 -12.27
N ALA A 103 -84.48 33.86 -11.68
CA ALA A 103 -83.28 34.33 -12.37
C ALA A 103 -82.54 33.22 -13.14
N GLY A 104 -82.96 31.96 -13.01
CA GLY A 104 -82.33 30.79 -13.65
C GLY A 104 -81.25 30.11 -12.79
N PRO A 105 -80.88 28.87 -13.14
CA PRO A 105 -80.14 27.97 -12.24
C PRO A 105 -78.72 28.43 -11.91
N ASP A 106 -78.03 29.11 -12.85
CA ASP A 106 -76.65 29.56 -12.63
C ASP A 106 -76.59 30.82 -11.76
N VAL A 107 -77.66 31.61 -11.71
CA VAL A 107 -77.77 32.77 -10.82
C VAL A 107 -78.32 32.36 -9.45
N ASP A 108 -79.27 31.43 -9.39
CA ASP A 108 -79.96 30.97 -8.17
C ASP A 108 -79.04 30.31 -7.14
N GLN A 109 -77.93 29.70 -7.58
CA GLN A 109 -76.92 29.13 -6.67
C GLN A 109 -76.22 30.17 -5.78
N TYR A 110 -76.31 31.45 -6.12
CA TYR A 110 -75.71 32.54 -5.35
C TYR A 110 -76.73 33.19 -4.42
N ASN A 111 -76.27 33.58 -3.23
CA ASN A 111 -77.11 34.34 -2.30
C ASN A 111 -77.51 35.69 -2.92
N CYS A 112 -78.80 35.85 -3.22
CA CYS A 112 -79.35 37.08 -3.77
C CYS A 112 -79.49 38.15 -2.66
N ALA A 113 -78.83 39.29 -2.84
CA ALA A 113 -78.98 40.41 -1.93
C ALA A 113 -80.33 41.10 -2.14
N ASP A 114 -81.07 41.35 -1.06
CA ASP A 114 -82.41 41.93 -1.13
C ASP A 114 -82.41 43.43 -0.90
N PHE A 115 -82.74 44.21 -1.93
CA PHE A 115 -82.84 45.67 -1.89
C PHE A 115 -84.29 46.15 -2.09
N SER A 116 -85.23 45.20 -2.21
CA SER A 116 -86.64 45.46 -2.52
C SER A 116 -87.38 46.24 -1.43
N SER A 117 -87.00 46.03 -0.16
CA SER A 117 -87.66 46.60 1.03
C SER A 117 -87.11 47.96 1.47
N VAL A 118 -86.06 48.46 0.83
CA VAL A 118 -85.39 49.72 1.19
C VAL A 118 -85.39 50.68 0.01
N SER A 119 -85.48 51.99 0.25
CA SER A 119 -85.43 53.03 -0.79
C SER A 119 -84.60 54.24 -0.33
N GLY A 120 -84.23 55.11 -1.27
CA GLY A 120 -83.51 56.35 -0.97
C GLY A 120 -82.14 56.11 -0.29
N PRO A 121 -81.76 56.91 0.72
CA PRO A 121 -80.44 56.81 1.38
C PRO A 121 -80.12 55.43 1.95
N ALA A 122 -81.13 54.70 2.45
CA ALA A 122 -80.94 53.35 3.00
C ALA A 122 -80.58 52.31 1.93
N ARG A 123 -81.10 52.46 0.71
CA ARG A 123 -80.72 51.60 -0.43
C ARG A 123 -79.28 51.90 -0.88
N MET A 124 -78.88 53.17 -0.88
CA MET A 124 -77.50 53.57 -1.18
C MET A 124 -76.49 52.99 -0.17
N ALA A 125 -76.82 53.00 1.12
CA ALA A 125 -75.99 52.36 2.15
C ALA A 125 -75.81 50.85 1.92
N ARG A 126 -76.85 50.14 1.44
CA ARG A 126 -76.72 48.72 1.06
C ARG A 126 -75.83 48.51 -0.14
N TRP A 127 -75.85 49.42 -1.11
CA TRP A 127 -74.92 49.39 -2.25
C TRP A 127 -73.48 49.57 -1.77
N ASP A 128 -73.22 50.54 -0.88
CA ASP A 128 -71.91 50.74 -0.27
C ASP A 128 -71.43 49.51 0.51
N ASP A 129 -72.33 48.85 1.26
CA ASP A 129 -72.01 47.61 1.97
C ASP A 129 -71.65 46.48 1.01
N LEU A 130 -72.42 46.29 -0.06
CA LEU A 130 -72.16 45.25 -1.07
C LEU A 130 -70.75 45.37 -1.67
N PHE A 131 -70.32 46.59 -2.03
CA PHE A 131 -69.00 46.82 -2.62
C PHE A 131 -67.86 46.81 -1.59
N ARG A 132 -68.16 46.77 -0.30
CA ARG A 132 -67.18 46.53 0.78
C ARG A 132 -67.01 45.06 1.15
N LEU A 133 -67.88 44.16 0.64
CA LEU A 133 -67.78 42.73 0.92
C LEU A 133 -66.56 42.08 0.23
N ASN A 134 -65.89 41.20 0.96
CA ASN A 134 -64.87 40.31 0.43
C ASN A 134 -65.47 38.95 0.04
N ILE A 135 -66.50 38.96 -0.82
CA ILE A 135 -67.31 37.77 -1.16
C ILE A 135 -66.44 36.55 -1.52
N ALA A 136 -65.39 36.76 -2.34
CA ALA A 136 -64.47 35.69 -2.75
C ALA A 136 -63.66 35.05 -1.59
N SER A 137 -63.63 35.66 -0.41
CA SER A 137 -62.90 35.18 0.78
C SER A 137 -63.80 34.47 1.79
N TYR A 138 -65.11 34.39 1.58
CA TYR A 138 -66.06 33.90 2.59
C TYR A 138 -65.89 32.41 2.89
N ASP A 139 -65.62 31.57 1.89
CA ASP A 139 -65.38 30.14 2.11
C ASP A 139 -64.13 29.89 2.93
N ALA A 140 -63.02 30.55 2.56
CA ALA A 140 -61.77 30.48 3.30
C ALA A 140 -61.94 31.04 4.73
N PHE A 141 -62.73 32.10 4.89
CA PHE A 141 -63.03 32.69 6.20
C PHE A 141 -63.84 31.74 7.08
N ASN A 142 -64.85 31.08 6.52
CA ASN A 142 -65.67 30.09 7.22
C ASN A 142 -64.85 28.86 7.62
N ALA A 143 -63.97 28.38 6.74
CA ALA A 143 -63.05 27.30 7.07
C ALA A 143 -62.08 27.70 8.19
N LEU A 144 -61.53 28.92 8.14
CA LEU A 144 -60.66 29.43 9.19
C LEU A 144 -61.39 29.59 10.53
N ARG A 145 -62.64 30.06 10.50
CA ARG A 145 -63.50 30.19 11.69
C ARG A 145 -63.74 28.83 12.34
N ALA A 146 -64.12 27.81 11.56
CA ALA A 146 -64.32 26.46 12.06
C ALA A 146 -63.04 25.87 12.70
N SER A 147 -61.87 26.15 12.12
CA SER A 147 -60.57 25.74 12.68
C SER A 147 -60.23 26.48 13.96
N ALA A 148 -60.46 27.80 14.01
CA ALA A 148 -60.21 28.62 15.19
C ALA A 148 -61.11 28.23 16.37
N GLU A 149 -62.39 27.98 16.11
CA GLU A 149 -63.33 27.48 17.13
C GLU A 149 -62.91 26.09 17.65
N ARG A 150 -62.46 25.19 16.77
CA ARG A 150 -61.98 23.87 17.16
C ARG A 150 -60.75 23.99 18.06
N TRP A 151 -59.80 24.86 17.72
CA TRP A 151 -58.63 25.16 18.55
C TRP A 151 -59.04 25.70 19.92
N ALA A 152 -59.97 26.65 19.98
CA ALA A 152 -60.46 27.20 21.24
C ALA A 152 -61.19 26.16 22.10
N ARG A 153 -62.06 25.34 21.51
CA ARG A 153 -62.75 24.23 22.23
C ARG A 153 -61.79 23.21 22.82
N ASN A 154 -60.63 23.01 22.19
CA ASN A 154 -59.60 22.08 22.65
C ASN A 154 -58.52 22.75 23.53
N GLY A 155 -58.86 23.86 24.20
CA GLY A 155 -58.00 24.49 25.21
C GLY A 155 -56.86 25.35 24.66
N GLY A 156 -56.85 25.65 23.34
CA GLY A 156 -55.89 26.59 22.76
C GLY A 156 -54.46 26.07 22.60
N GLY A 157 -54.26 24.74 22.66
CA GLY A 157 -52.93 24.12 22.56
C GLY A 157 -52.26 24.25 21.18
N ASP A 158 -50.93 24.14 21.18
CA ASP A 158 -50.08 24.25 19.98
C ASP A 158 -50.41 23.17 18.91
N ASP A 159 -50.98 22.03 19.30
CA ASP A 159 -51.23 20.87 18.42
C ASP A 159 -52.29 21.09 17.34
N PHE A 160 -53.18 22.07 17.54
CA PHE A 160 -54.24 22.42 16.57
C PHE A 160 -53.90 23.65 15.73
N LEU A 161 -52.75 24.28 15.96
CA LEU A 161 -52.26 25.40 15.17
C LEU A 161 -51.78 24.94 13.79
N ILE A 162 -51.82 25.85 12.81
CA ILE A 162 -51.36 25.55 11.45
C ILE A 162 -49.83 25.39 11.47
N GLN A 163 -49.35 24.20 11.09
CA GLN A 163 -47.92 23.88 11.11
C GLN A 163 -47.17 24.42 9.88
N ASP A 164 -47.83 24.44 8.72
CA ASP A 164 -47.22 24.96 7.49
C ASP A 164 -47.15 26.50 7.52
N ARG A 165 -45.97 27.05 7.22
CA ARG A 165 -45.73 28.49 7.30
C ARG A 165 -46.57 29.26 6.28
N ARG A 166 -46.69 28.77 5.05
CA ARG A 166 -47.42 29.48 4.00
C ARG A 166 -48.90 29.54 4.36
N ALA A 167 -49.47 28.41 4.79
CA ALA A 167 -50.85 28.35 5.25
C ALA A 167 -51.11 29.22 6.49
N ALA A 168 -50.16 29.29 7.44
CA ALA A 168 -50.26 30.15 8.62
C ALA A 168 -50.18 31.66 8.27
N GLU A 169 -49.30 32.04 7.34
CA GLU A 169 -49.21 33.41 6.84
C GLU A 169 -50.46 33.80 6.02
N GLU A 170 -51.00 32.86 5.24
CA GLU A 170 -52.24 33.05 4.49
C GLU A 170 -53.45 33.23 5.41
N SER A 171 -53.53 32.52 6.53
CA SER A 171 -54.62 32.71 7.50
C SER A 171 -54.54 34.10 8.18
N ALA A 172 -53.35 34.58 8.53
CA ALA A 172 -53.16 35.93 9.06
C ALA A 172 -53.51 37.01 8.02
N ARG A 173 -53.13 36.82 6.75
CA ARG A 173 -53.53 37.73 5.65
C ARG A 173 -55.04 37.71 5.42
N LEU A 174 -55.67 36.55 5.52
CA LEU A 174 -57.12 36.42 5.39
C LEU A 174 -57.84 37.16 6.52
N VAL A 175 -57.38 37.02 7.78
CA VAL A 175 -57.89 37.80 8.92
C VAL A 175 -57.75 39.29 8.67
N ALA A 176 -56.59 39.75 8.18
CA ALA A 176 -56.38 41.16 7.88
C ALA A 176 -57.31 41.69 6.77
N ARG A 177 -57.52 40.92 5.69
CA ARG A 177 -58.44 41.28 4.60
C ARG A 177 -59.90 41.41 5.07
N MET A 178 -60.33 40.48 5.92
CA MET A 178 -61.70 40.42 6.43
C MET A 178 -61.96 41.42 7.58
N ALA A 179 -60.93 42.10 8.10
CA ALA A 179 -61.04 42.99 9.26
C ALA A 179 -62.05 44.14 9.08
N ALA A 180 -62.16 44.66 7.85
CA ALA A 180 -63.09 45.74 7.50
C ALA A 180 -64.39 45.23 6.84
N ASP A 181 -64.58 43.91 6.73
CA ASP A 181 -65.78 43.33 6.11
C ASP A 181 -67.03 43.69 6.94
N PRO A 182 -68.14 44.13 6.32
CA PRO A 182 -69.35 44.48 7.07
C PRO A 182 -70.04 43.30 7.77
N PHE A 183 -69.91 42.06 7.26
CA PHE A 183 -70.67 40.90 7.76
C PHE A 183 -69.80 39.80 8.35
N ALA A 184 -68.63 39.56 7.76
CA ALA A 184 -67.76 38.45 8.14
C ALA A 184 -66.49 38.97 8.82
N ARG A 185 -66.65 39.64 9.96
CA ARG A 185 -65.52 40.17 10.74
C ARG A 185 -64.84 39.08 11.55
N PRO A 186 -63.50 38.97 11.52
CA PRO A 186 -62.77 38.07 12.39
C PRO A 186 -63.01 38.40 13.86
N ASP A 187 -63.48 37.41 14.62
CA ASP A 187 -63.55 37.51 16.07
C ASP A 187 -62.15 37.42 16.72
N GLU A 188 -62.11 37.56 18.04
CA GLU A 188 -60.85 37.49 18.80
C GLU A 188 -60.21 36.10 18.72
N THR A 189 -61.02 35.04 18.67
CA THR A 189 -60.56 33.66 18.57
C THR A 189 -59.85 33.39 17.25
N MET A 190 -60.39 33.86 16.13
CA MET A 190 -59.78 33.79 14.81
C MET A 190 -58.48 34.59 14.73
N ARG A 191 -58.44 35.79 15.32
CA ARG A 191 -57.22 36.61 15.41
C ARG A 191 -56.13 35.93 16.22
N ALA A 192 -56.49 35.37 17.39
CA ALA A 192 -55.57 34.64 18.25
C ALA A 192 -55.06 33.35 17.59
N TYR A 193 -55.93 32.60 16.91
CA TYR A 193 -55.57 31.38 16.19
C TYR A 193 -54.58 31.64 15.05
N ALA A 194 -54.84 32.66 14.22
CA ALA A 194 -53.97 33.02 13.12
C ALA A 194 -52.61 33.55 13.61
N ALA A 195 -52.60 34.44 14.60
CA ALA A 195 -51.37 34.95 15.19
C ALA A 195 -50.56 33.84 15.89
N GLY A 196 -51.22 32.97 16.64
CA GLY A 196 -50.63 31.79 17.28
C GLY A 196 -50.00 30.85 16.26
N SER A 197 -50.69 30.58 15.15
CA SER A 197 -50.20 29.72 14.07
C SER A 197 -48.94 30.29 13.40
N VAL A 198 -48.89 31.60 13.14
CA VAL A 198 -47.70 32.26 12.58
C VAL A 198 -46.52 32.17 13.56
N ALA A 199 -46.75 32.45 14.85
CA ALA A 199 -45.72 32.39 15.87
C ALA A 199 -45.18 30.95 16.07
N TYR A 200 -46.07 29.96 16.06
CA TYR A 200 -45.74 28.55 16.18
C TYR A 200 -44.89 28.06 15.00
N ALA A 201 -45.33 28.32 13.76
CA ALA A 201 -44.58 27.96 12.55
C ALA A 201 -43.16 28.57 12.53
N ALA A 202 -43.01 29.81 13.00
CA ALA A 202 -41.71 30.46 13.16
C ALA A 202 -40.83 29.83 14.26
N ARG A 203 -41.44 29.32 15.34
CA ARG A 203 -40.74 28.65 16.46
C ARG A 203 -40.26 27.25 16.09
N VAL A 204 -41.08 26.46 15.40
CA VAL A 204 -40.73 25.09 14.94
C VAL A 204 -39.53 25.12 13.98
N ARG A 205 -39.47 26.11 13.08
CA ARG A 205 -38.32 26.31 12.18
C ARG A 205 -37.03 26.58 12.94
N ARG A 206 -37.07 27.47 13.92
CA ARG A 206 -35.89 27.79 14.76
C ARG A 206 -35.40 26.54 15.49
N ARG A 207 -36.30 25.74 16.06
CA ARG A 207 -35.93 24.48 16.73
C ARG A 207 -35.32 23.46 15.77
N ARG A 208 -35.92 23.21 14.60
CA ARG A 208 -35.36 22.27 13.59
C ARG A 208 -34.02 22.75 13.03
N PHE A 209 -33.89 24.05 12.75
CA PHE A 209 -32.64 24.65 12.27
C PHE A 209 -31.51 24.51 13.29
N TRP A 210 -31.75 24.86 14.56
CA TRP A 210 -30.76 24.70 15.63
C TRP A 210 -30.46 23.23 15.95
N SER A 211 -31.44 22.33 15.86
CA SER A 211 -31.22 20.89 15.98
C SER A 211 -30.28 20.37 14.88
N ASN A 212 -30.54 20.75 13.63
CA ASN A 212 -29.71 20.32 12.49
C ASN A 212 -28.30 20.91 12.55
N ILE A 213 -28.14 22.15 13.00
CA ILE A 213 -26.82 22.76 13.23
C ILE A 213 -26.07 22.01 14.33
N ARG A 214 -26.70 21.70 15.46
CA ARG A 214 -26.05 20.98 16.56
C ARG A 214 -25.58 19.59 16.12
N VAL A 215 -26.40 18.86 15.38
CA VAL A 215 -26.01 17.56 14.80
C VAL A 215 -24.87 17.74 13.80
N GLY A 216 -24.95 18.72 12.90
CA GLY A 216 -23.89 19.01 11.92
C GLY A 216 -22.55 19.38 12.56
N VAL A 217 -22.55 20.21 13.61
CA VAL A 217 -21.34 20.59 14.37
C VAL A 217 -20.77 19.39 15.12
N ALA A 218 -21.61 18.56 15.75
CA ALA A 218 -21.14 17.35 16.43
C ALA A 218 -20.49 16.38 15.43
N VAL A 219 -21.10 16.16 14.26
CA VAL A 219 -20.53 15.33 13.19
C VAL A 219 -19.22 15.93 12.67
N ALA A 220 -19.16 17.24 12.44
CA ALA A 220 -17.95 17.90 11.94
C ALA A 220 -16.78 17.82 12.94
N LEU A 221 -17.05 17.96 14.25
CA LEU A 221 -16.03 17.81 15.29
C LEU A 221 -15.51 16.37 15.37
N VAL A 222 -16.39 15.37 15.26
CA VAL A 222 -15.98 13.96 15.20
C VAL A 222 -15.14 13.69 13.96
N VAL A 223 -15.55 14.19 12.79
CA VAL A 223 -14.80 14.03 11.53
C VAL A 223 -13.45 14.74 11.62
N ALA A 224 -13.39 15.96 12.15
CA ALA A 224 -12.14 16.69 12.33
C ALA A 224 -11.21 16.02 13.34
N PHE A 225 -11.74 15.45 14.42
CA PHE A 225 -10.97 14.68 15.38
C PHE A 225 -10.40 13.41 14.76
N VAL A 226 -11.21 12.65 14.01
CA VAL A 226 -10.78 11.44 13.29
C VAL A 226 -9.78 11.77 12.17
N ALA A 227 -10.02 12.83 11.40
CA ALA A 227 -9.07 13.28 10.38
C ALA A 227 -7.76 13.78 11.00
N GLY A 228 -7.85 14.50 12.12
CA GLY A 228 -6.71 14.99 12.90
C GLY A 228 -5.87 13.85 13.46
N THR A 229 -6.49 12.82 14.04
CA THR A 229 -5.77 11.63 14.51
C THR A 229 -5.15 10.86 13.36
N ILE A 230 -5.86 10.65 12.24
CA ILE A 230 -5.29 10.00 11.04
C ILE A 230 -4.10 10.78 10.49
N LEU A 231 -4.21 12.11 10.36
CA LEU A 231 -3.13 12.97 9.87
C LEU A 231 -1.95 12.99 10.83
N PHE A 232 -2.21 13.05 12.14
CA PHE A 232 -1.18 13.00 13.17
C PHE A 232 -0.46 11.65 13.19
N THR A 233 -1.18 10.53 13.14
CA THR A 233 -0.59 9.19 13.04
C THR A 233 0.20 9.04 11.75
N ARG A 234 -0.29 9.53 10.60
CA ARG A 234 0.46 9.51 9.33
C ARG A 234 1.73 10.36 9.39
N TRP A 235 1.67 11.54 10.00
CA TRP A 235 2.81 12.43 10.16
C TRP A 235 3.85 11.86 11.13
N ALA A 236 3.41 11.34 12.28
CA ALA A 236 4.24 10.67 13.26
C ALA A 236 4.90 9.42 12.67
N ASN A 237 4.14 8.59 11.95
CA ASN A 237 4.68 7.40 11.27
C ASN A 237 5.66 7.78 10.17
N ARG A 238 5.41 8.81 9.36
CA ARG A 238 6.36 9.25 8.33
C ARG A 238 7.68 9.73 8.93
N ARG A 239 7.64 10.48 10.04
CA ARG A 239 8.86 10.92 10.73
C ARG A 239 9.58 9.79 11.46
N PHE A 240 8.83 8.89 12.09
CA PHE A 240 9.38 7.70 12.73
C PHE A 240 10.04 6.78 11.70
N VAL A 241 9.38 6.50 10.57
CA VAL A 241 9.93 5.70 9.47
C VAL A 241 11.14 6.38 8.82
N ALA A 242 11.13 7.70 8.61
CA ALA A 242 12.31 8.39 8.07
C ALA A 242 13.50 8.36 9.04
N ALA A 243 13.26 8.49 10.36
CA ALA A 243 14.29 8.36 11.39
C ALA A 243 14.81 6.93 11.54
N VAL A 244 13.91 5.93 11.48
CA VAL A 244 14.27 4.50 11.49
C VAL A 244 15.00 4.13 10.20
N GLN A 245 14.62 4.65 9.03
CA GLN A 245 15.32 4.42 7.76
C GLN A 245 16.68 5.10 7.72
N SER A 246 16.85 6.29 8.32
CA SER A 246 18.18 6.91 8.43
C SER A 246 19.07 6.17 9.42
N VAL A 247 18.52 5.68 10.53
CA VAL A 247 19.26 4.85 11.51
C VAL A 247 19.57 3.47 10.92
N SER A 248 18.65 2.87 10.17
CA SER A 248 18.83 1.56 9.54
C SER A 248 19.79 1.64 8.37
N ARG A 249 19.76 2.68 7.52
CA ARG A 249 20.79 2.89 6.49
C ARG A 249 22.16 3.18 7.09
N PHE A 250 22.22 4.02 8.13
CA PHE A 250 23.46 4.28 8.87
C PHE A 250 24.00 3.00 9.56
N GLN A 251 23.13 2.12 10.05
CA GLN A 251 23.53 0.83 10.62
C GLN A 251 23.87 -0.22 9.54
N SER A 252 23.22 -0.20 8.37
CA SER A 252 23.56 -1.06 7.23
C SER A 252 24.89 -0.67 6.58
N ASP A 253 25.28 0.61 6.62
CA ASP A 253 26.55 1.10 6.06
C ASP A 253 27.74 0.96 7.04
N VAL A 254 27.50 0.72 8.34
CA VAL A 254 28.54 0.65 9.39
C VAL A 254 28.62 -0.73 10.07
N ALA A 255 27.53 -1.50 10.10
CA ALA A 255 27.45 -2.86 10.65
C ALA A 255 26.33 -3.68 9.95
N PRO A 256 26.49 -4.01 8.65
CA PRO A 256 25.46 -4.67 7.83
C PRO A 256 24.95 -5.99 8.44
N GLU A 257 25.81 -6.72 9.14
CA GLU A 257 25.49 -7.93 9.90
C GLU A 257 24.44 -7.71 11.00
N PHE A 258 24.55 -6.65 11.81
CA PHE A 258 23.60 -6.35 12.90
C PHE A 258 22.24 -5.90 12.37
N SER A 259 22.23 -5.08 11.32
CA SER A 259 21.02 -4.60 10.64
C SER A 259 20.21 -5.75 10.03
N THR A 260 20.89 -6.68 9.36
CA THR A 260 20.28 -7.85 8.71
C THR A 260 19.72 -8.81 9.77
N PHE A 261 20.48 -9.08 10.84
CA PHE A 261 20.06 -9.93 11.95
C PHE A 261 18.83 -9.39 12.71
N ARG A 262 18.79 -8.07 12.99
CA ARG A 262 17.63 -7.42 13.64
C ARG A 262 16.37 -7.45 12.79
N THR A 263 16.51 -7.35 11.47
CA THR A 263 15.38 -7.37 10.52
C THR A 263 14.80 -8.78 10.40
N ILE A 264 15.64 -9.82 10.42
CA ILE A 264 15.21 -11.23 10.50
C ILE A 264 14.46 -11.49 11.81
N GLN A 265 14.98 -11.04 12.95
CA GLN A 265 14.29 -11.15 14.25
C GLN A 265 12.92 -10.44 14.27
N ALA A 266 12.83 -9.25 13.66
CA ALA A 266 11.58 -8.49 13.60
C ALA A 266 10.54 -9.12 12.66
N ALA A 267 10.99 -9.75 11.55
CA ALA A 267 10.13 -10.52 10.65
C ALA A 267 9.62 -11.80 11.32
N GLU A 268 10.49 -12.54 12.02
CA GLU A 268 10.14 -13.75 12.79
C GLU A 268 9.18 -13.45 13.97
N ALA A 269 9.24 -12.25 14.56
CA ALA A 269 8.33 -11.82 15.62
C ALA A 269 6.91 -11.47 15.13
N GLY A 270 6.66 -11.49 13.81
CA GLY A 270 5.36 -11.26 13.20
C GLY A 270 4.92 -9.80 13.26
N GLY A 271 5.26 -9.03 12.22
CA GLY A 271 4.83 -7.62 12.13
C GLY A 271 5.33 -6.83 10.92
N VAL A 272 5.96 -7.49 9.94
CA VAL A 272 6.62 -6.84 8.80
C VAL A 272 6.27 -7.59 7.51
N ASP A 273 6.20 -6.88 6.38
CA ASP A 273 5.97 -7.46 5.05
C ASP A 273 7.13 -8.39 4.67
N GLU A 274 6.84 -9.69 4.54
CA GLU A 274 7.81 -10.76 4.25
C GLU A 274 8.60 -10.51 2.96
N SER A 275 7.98 -9.87 1.97
CA SER A 275 8.58 -9.59 0.65
C SER A 275 9.67 -8.52 0.76
N ALA A 276 9.41 -7.48 1.55
CA ALA A 276 10.37 -6.40 1.81
C ALA A 276 11.49 -6.86 2.75
N ALA A 277 11.18 -7.73 3.71
CA ALA A 277 12.17 -8.39 4.56
C ALA A 277 13.11 -9.27 3.72
N ALA A 278 12.59 -10.09 2.81
CA ALA A 278 13.37 -10.97 1.95
C ALA A 278 14.29 -10.21 0.97
N ALA A 279 13.86 -9.07 0.44
CA ALA A 279 14.71 -8.20 -0.39
C ALA A 279 15.85 -7.58 0.42
N THR A 280 15.55 -7.08 1.63
CA THR A 280 16.56 -6.48 2.53
C THR A 280 17.57 -7.52 3.03
N ILE A 281 17.13 -8.75 3.29
CA ILE A 281 17.99 -9.88 3.68
C ILE A 281 18.93 -10.25 2.53
N ARG A 282 18.42 -10.36 1.30
CA ARG A 282 19.24 -10.67 0.11
C ARG A 282 20.31 -9.61 -0.14
N ASP A 283 19.94 -8.33 -0.02
CA ASP A 283 20.87 -7.21 -0.17
C ASP A 283 21.86 -7.10 1.00
N GLY A 284 21.52 -7.59 2.20
CA GLY A 284 22.41 -7.65 3.36
C GLY A 284 23.43 -8.79 3.27
N LEU A 285 23.00 -9.97 2.78
CA LEU A 285 23.86 -11.12 2.52
C LEU A 285 24.89 -10.86 1.40
N ALA A 286 24.58 -9.93 0.48
CA ALA A 286 25.43 -9.58 -0.65
C ALA A 286 26.44 -8.44 -0.38
N ARG A 287 26.45 -7.87 0.83
CA ARG A 287 27.41 -6.83 1.25
C ARG A 287 28.60 -7.43 1.99
N ASP A 288 29.69 -6.69 2.08
CA ASP A 288 30.88 -7.08 2.81
C ASP A 288 30.62 -7.19 4.32
N TRP A 289 30.99 -8.34 4.89
CA TRP A 289 30.88 -8.62 6.32
C TRP A 289 32.20 -8.30 6.97
N THR A 290 32.22 -7.31 7.86
CA THR A 290 33.29 -7.23 8.86
C THR A 290 32.92 -8.18 9.99
N LEU A 291 33.43 -9.42 9.94
CA LEU A 291 33.34 -10.42 11.02
C LEU A 291 34.12 -9.99 12.28
N LEU A 292 34.34 -8.70 12.51
CA LEU A 292 35.19 -8.15 13.58
C LEU A 292 34.72 -8.49 15.01
N ASP A 293 33.53 -9.07 15.18
CA ASP A 293 33.05 -9.62 16.45
C ASP A 293 33.04 -11.16 16.53
N VAL A 294 33.52 -11.87 15.51
CA VAL A 294 33.69 -13.34 15.51
C VAL A 294 35.12 -13.69 15.89
N GLY A 295 35.44 -13.59 17.19
CA GLY A 295 36.63 -14.27 17.75
C GLY A 295 37.49 -13.51 18.75
N VAL A 296 37.14 -12.28 19.17
CA VAL A 296 38.03 -11.47 20.03
C VAL A 296 37.56 -11.38 21.49
N GLU A 297 37.00 -12.43 22.07
CA GLU A 297 37.13 -12.59 23.52
C GLU A 297 38.53 -13.15 23.82
N ASN A 298 39.53 -12.26 23.84
CA ASN A 298 40.93 -12.46 24.26
C ASN A 298 41.99 -12.85 23.19
N SER A 299 42.01 -12.25 21.99
CA SER A 299 43.19 -12.37 21.13
C SER A 299 44.31 -11.43 21.58
N VAL A 300 45.47 -11.99 21.92
CA VAL A 300 46.75 -11.25 21.79
C VAL A 300 47.03 -11.15 20.29
N GLN A 301 47.47 -9.97 19.85
CA GLN A 301 47.76 -9.65 18.45
C GLN A 301 48.74 -10.69 17.85
N GLY A 302 48.32 -11.43 16.82
CA GLY A 302 49.22 -12.27 15.98
C GLY A 302 49.09 -13.80 16.04
N ASP A 303 48.02 -14.37 16.59
CA ASP A 303 47.97 -15.82 16.91
C ASP A 303 46.87 -16.64 16.20
N TYR A 304 46.25 -16.10 15.14
CA TYR A 304 45.20 -16.81 14.38
C TYR A 304 45.74 -17.23 13.01
N THR A 305 45.60 -18.52 12.70
CA THR A 305 46.13 -19.17 11.49
C THR A 305 45.07 -19.90 10.67
N GLY A 306 43.81 -19.85 11.06
CA GLY A 306 42.81 -20.82 10.62
C GLY A 306 42.14 -20.54 9.27
N SER A 307 41.90 -21.61 8.51
CA SER A 307 41.04 -21.68 7.34
C SER A 307 39.56 -21.84 7.73
N GLY A 308 38.66 -21.36 6.86
CA GLY A 308 37.22 -21.62 6.93
C GLY A 308 36.82 -22.62 5.86
N VAL A 309 36.03 -23.64 6.21
CA VAL A 309 35.68 -24.75 5.33
C VAL A 309 34.16 -24.95 5.29
N PHE A 310 33.59 -25.09 4.10
CA PHE A 310 32.20 -25.49 3.91
C PHE A 310 32.04 -27.01 3.97
N SER A 311 30.87 -27.48 4.42
CA SER A 311 30.45 -28.86 4.12
C SER A 311 30.13 -29.00 2.63
N ASP A 312 30.26 -30.22 2.10
CA ASP A 312 30.02 -30.51 0.67
C ASP A 312 28.63 -30.08 0.20
N ASP A 313 27.61 -30.22 1.04
CA ASP A 313 26.24 -29.80 0.74
C ASP A 313 26.02 -28.27 0.85
N GLY A 314 27.05 -27.53 1.25
CA GLY A 314 27.01 -26.08 1.49
C GLY A 314 26.11 -25.68 2.65
N SER A 315 25.61 -26.62 3.46
CA SER A 315 24.68 -26.34 4.56
C SER A 315 25.39 -25.86 5.83
N ARG A 316 26.68 -26.18 5.98
CA ARG A 316 27.49 -25.81 7.13
C ARG A 316 28.77 -25.12 6.71
N PHE A 317 29.21 -24.21 7.57
CA PHE A 317 30.53 -23.61 7.52
C PHE A 317 31.21 -23.89 8.85
N ALA A 318 32.48 -24.26 8.84
CA ALA A 318 33.28 -24.38 10.06
C ALA A 318 34.55 -23.55 9.94
N ALA A 319 34.97 -22.98 11.05
CA ALA A 319 36.19 -22.20 11.14
C ALA A 319 36.87 -22.45 12.47
N GLU A 320 38.20 -22.48 12.43
CA GLU A 320 39.01 -22.37 13.62
C GLU A 320 38.74 -21.02 14.32
N SER A 321 38.75 -21.02 15.64
CA SER A 321 38.65 -19.85 16.51
C SER A 321 39.79 -19.92 17.52
N SER A 322 40.22 -18.76 17.99
CA SER A 322 41.28 -18.62 19.00
C SER A 322 41.09 -19.58 20.18
N GLY A 323 42.18 -20.16 20.67
CA GLY A 323 42.15 -21.05 21.83
C GLY A 323 41.71 -22.49 21.53
N GLY A 324 41.86 -22.93 20.27
CA GLY A 324 41.65 -24.33 19.87
C GLY A 324 40.18 -24.73 19.75
N VAL A 325 39.30 -23.77 19.43
CA VAL A 325 37.87 -24.00 19.27
C VAL A 325 37.51 -24.10 17.79
N LEU A 326 36.84 -25.17 17.40
CA LEU A 326 36.20 -25.30 16.09
C LEU A 326 34.75 -24.83 16.22
N ARG A 327 34.41 -23.73 15.55
CA ARG A 327 33.04 -23.22 15.48
C ARG A 327 32.39 -23.69 14.18
N VAL A 328 31.08 -23.94 14.24
CA VAL A 328 30.28 -24.43 13.12
C VAL A 328 29.04 -23.54 13.01
N TRP A 329 28.68 -23.18 11.77
CA TRP A 329 27.53 -22.38 11.40
C TRP A 329 26.64 -23.16 10.46
N ASP A 330 25.35 -22.85 10.51
CA ASP A 330 24.39 -23.20 9.48
C ASP A 330 24.37 -22.09 8.42
N VAL A 331 24.67 -22.42 7.16
CA VAL A 331 24.83 -21.46 6.06
C VAL A 331 23.48 -20.89 5.63
N ALA A 332 22.42 -21.70 5.67
CA ALA A 332 21.08 -21.28 5.25
C ALA A 332 20.51 -20.18 6.18
N THR A 333 20.79 -20.28 7.47
CA THR A 333 20.33 -19.34 8.50
C THR A 333 21.39 -18.32 8.91
N ALA A 334 22.65 -18.52 8.51
CA ALA A 334 23.82 -17.78 8.98
C ALA A 334 23.95 -17.74 10.53
N LYS A 335 23.44 -18.76 11.23
CA LYS A 335 23.49 -18.87 12.70
C LYS A 335 24.61 -19.83 13.13
N PRO A 336 25.34 -19.56 14.23
CA PRO A 336 26.23 -20.56 14.81
C PRO A 336 25.40 -21.76 15.28
N SER A 337 25.77 -22.95 14.83
CA SER A 337 25.09 -24.21 15.15
C SER A 337 25.82 -25.00 16.24
N ALA A 338 27.15 -24.89 16.33
CA ALA A 338 27.94 -25.52 17.38
C ALA A 338 29.31 -24.85 17.60
N ALA A 339 29.93 -25.12 18.76
CA ALA A 339 31.32 -24.72 19.05
C ALA A 339 31.99 -25.76 19.97
N TRP A 340 33.10 -26.34 19.52
CA TRP A 340 33.77 -27.44 20.20
C TRP A 340 35.23 -27.12 20.45
N ARG A 341 35.71 -27.33 21.67
CA ARG A 341 37.14 -27.23 21.98
C ARG A 341 37.84 -28.51 21.54
N VAL A 342 38.51 -28.44 20.39
CA VAL A 342 39.15 -29.59 19.73
C VAL A 342 40.63 -29.70 20.06
N ALA A 343 41.29 -28.57 20.30
CA ALA A 343 42.70 -28.48 20.69
C ALA A 343 42.92 -27.49 21.85
N ARG A 344 44.13 -27.44 22.42
CA ARG A 344 44.54 -26.41 23.41
C ARG A 344 45.14 -25.14 22.78
N GLY A 345 45.39 -25.15 21.48
CA GLY A 345 46.01 -24.07 20.72
C GLY A 345 45.68 -24.23 19.24
N ARG A 346 46.61 -23.83 18.35
CA ARG A 346 46.45 -23.94 16.90
C ARG A 346 46.19 -25.39 16.46
N PHE A 347 45.36 -25.56 15.44
CA PHE A 347 45.06 -26.86 14.85
C PHE A 347 44.70 -26.73 13.36
N GLU A 348 44.94 -27.77 12.58
CA GLU A 348 44.37 -27.91 11.23
C GLU A 348 43.13 -28.81 11.31
N PHE A 349 42.16 -28.62 10.41
CA PHE A 349 41.00 -29.52 10.34
C PHE A 349 40.47 -29.71 8.93
N ALA A 350 39.75 -30.81 8.74
CA ALA A 350 38.93 -31.07 7.56
C ALA A 350 37.55 -31.57 7.97
N LEU A 351 36.51 -31.03 7.35
CA LEU A 351 35.15 -31.56 7.46
C LEU A 351 34.98 -32.78 6.57
N ALA A 352 34.34 -33.81 7.10
CA ALA A 352 33.77 -34.85 6.26
C ALA A 352 32.55 -34.30 5.50
N ALA A 353 32.27 -34.82 4.31
CA ALA A 353 31.16 -34.34 3.47
C ALA A 353 29.78 -34.50 4.13
N ASP A 354 29.65 -35.37 5.15
CA ASP A 354 28.45 -35.45 5.99
C ASP A 354 28.20 -34.21 6.87
N GLY A 355 29.17 -33.30 6.97
CA GLY A 355 29.14 -32.09 7.80
C GLY A 355 29.04 -32.36 9.31
N ARG A 356 29.12 -33.63 9.71
CA ARG A 356 28.93 -34.12 11.09
C ARG A 356 30.24 -34.51 11.75
N THR A 357 31.26 -34.84 10.98
CA THR A 357 32.56 -35.24 11.52
C THR A 357 33.65 -34.30 11.05
N ALA A 358 34.56 -33.92 11.94
CA ALA A 358 35.80 -33.22 11.58
C ALA A 358 37.01 -34.09 11.93
N ALA A 359 37.99 -34.18 11.02
CA ALA A 359 39.33 -34.63 11.35
C ALA A 359 40.15 -33.41 11.76
N VAL A 360 40.88 -33.49 12.87
CA VAL A 360 41.62 -32.37 13.46
C VAL A 360 43.04 -32.82 13.79
N THR A 361 44.06 -32.06 13.40
CA THR A 361 45.46 -32.24 13.81
C THR A 361 45.85 -31.15 14.80
N GLY A 362 45.96 -31.52 16.07
CA GLY A 362 46.16 -30.59 17.18
C GLY A 362 47.16 -31.10 18.22
N ASP A 363 47.12 -30.54 19.43
CA ASP A 363 47.98 -30.94 20.56
C ASP A 363 47.82 -32.40 21.01
N LYS A 364 46.75 -33.06 20.56
CA LYS A 364 46.45 -34.48 20.84
C LYS A 364 46.82 -35.41 19.68
N GLY A 365 47.47 -34.90 18.64
CA GLY A 365 47.69 -35.58 17.36
C GLY A 365 46.46 -35.51 16.45
N LEU A 366 46.30 -36.50 15.57
CA LEU A 366 45.14 -36.65 14.70
C LEU A 366 43.95 -37.20 15.48
N VAL A 367 42.84 -36.46 15.50
CA VAL A 367 41.59 -36.85 16.17
C VAL A 367 40.39 -36.70 15.22
N LEU A 368 39.37 -37.52 15.44
CA LEU A 368 38.03 -37.33 14.87
C LEU A 368 37.11 -36.69 15.91
N VAL A 369 36.33 -35.71 15.49
CA VAL A 369 35.38 -34.96 16.32
C VAL A 369 33.97 -35.13 15.75
N ASP A 370 33.04 -35.64 16.56
CA ASP A 370 31.60 -35.61 16.27
C ASP A 370 31.10 -34.19 16.53
N LEU A 371 30.68 -33.48 15.50
CA LEU A 371 30.23 -32.08 15.56
C LEU A 371 28.80 -31.94 16.07
N GLU A 372 28.03 -33.02 16.23
CA GLU A 372 26.72 -32.99 16.89
C GLU A 372 26.84 -33.14 18.40
N ARG A 373 27.79 -33.97 18.87
CA ARG A 373 27.95 -34.32 20.30
C ARG A 373 29.17 -33.72 20.97
N GLY A 374 30.15 -33.26 20.19
CA GLY A 374 31.44 -32.79 20.68
C GLY A 374 32.38 -33.88 21.16
N SER A 375 32.08 -35.15 20.91
CA SER A 375 32.93 -36.26 21.35
C SER A 375 34.16 -36.37 20.44
N THR A 376 35.33 -36.61 21.05
CA THR A 376 36.61 -36.70 20.34
C THR A 376 37.19 -38.11 20.43
N ARG A 377 37.70 -38.64 19.33
CA ARG A 377 38.43 -39.91 19.26
C ARG A 377 39.84 -39.67 18.71
N VAL A 378 40.87 -40.05 19.47
CA VAL A 378 42.25 -40.01 18.99
C VAL A 378 42.48 -41.16 17.99
N ILE A 379 43.00 -40.81 16.82
CA ILE A 379 43.35 -41.73 15.73
C ILE A 379 44.84 -42.06 15.81
N ASP A 380 45.67 -41.04 15.86
CA ASP A 380 47.11 -41.17 16.08
C ASP A 380 47.62 -40.00 16.93
N ALA A 381 48.29 -40.30 18.04
CA ALA A 381 48.81 -39.29 18.97
C ALA A 381 50.18 -38.73 18.54
N LYS A 382 50.81 -39.30 17.51
CA LYS A 382 52.15 -38.93 17.04
C LYS A 382 52.12 -37.92 15.89
N THR A 383 51.00 -37.82 15.19
CA THR A 383 50.79 -36.84 14.12
C THR A 383 51.15 -35.44 14.63
N PRO A 384 52.06 -34.72 13.94
CA PRO A 384 52.39 -33.34 14.29
C PRO A 384 51.18 -32.40 14.28
N VAL A 385 51.28 -31.32 15.06
CA VAL A 385 50.30 -30.22 15.03
C VAL A 385 50.40 -29.52 13.67
N LEU A 386 49.27 -29.11 13.09
CA LEU A 386 49.19 -28.43 11.78
C LEU A 386 49.57 -29.29 10.56
N SER A 387 49.63 -30.62 10.69
CA SER A 387 49.67 -31.50 9.52
C SER A 387 48.40 -31.32 8.68
N ARG A 388 48.55 -31.11 7.36
CA ARG A 388 47.41 -31.07 6.43
C ARG A 388 46.60 -32.35 6.53
N VAL A 389 45.29 -32.23 6.48
CA VAL A 389 44.36 -33.35 6.70
C VAL A 389 43.17 -33.27 5.77
N ALA A 390 42.65 -34.41 5.33
CA ALA A 390 41.37 -34.52 4.63
C ALA A 390 40.61 -35.76 5.09
N ALA A 391 39.28 -35.65 5.18
CA ALA A 391 38.39 -36.75 5.54
C ALA A 391 37.49 -37.11 4.37
N ASN A 392 37.24 -38.41 4.17
CA ASN A 392 36.25 -38.83 3.19
C ASN A 392 34.82 -38.58 3.72
N LYS A 393 33.81 -38.82 2.88
CA LYS A 393 32.42 -38.42 3.14
C LYS A 393 31.86 -38.76 4.52
N ASP A 394 32.17 -39.95 5.04
CA ASP A 394 31.66 -40.44 6.33
C ASP A 394 32.76 -40.54 7.41
N ALA A 395 33.91 -39.87 7.20
CA ALA A 395 35.11 -39.96 8.03
C ALA A 395 35.55 -41.42 8.33
N THR A 396 35.29 -42.34 7.40
CA THR A 396 35.75 -43.73 7.47
C THR A 396 37.18 -43.87 7.00
N ARG A 397 37.68 -42.88 6.24
CA ARG A 397 39.08 -42.71 5.88
C ARG A 397 39.51 -41.27 6.11
N VAL A 398 40.74 -41.10 6.56
CA VAL A 398 41.38 -39.79 6.76
C VAL A 398 42.77 -39.85 6.15
N MET A 399 43.12 -38.89 5.31
CA MET A 399 44.46 -38.71 4.77
C MET A 399 45.13 -37.57 5.54
N VAL A 400 46.39 -37.76 5.91
CA VAL A 400 47.16 -36.80 6.69
C VAL A 400 48.59 -36.71 6.18
N GLU A 401 49.16 -35.52 6.23
CA GLU A 401 50.58 -35.28 5.95
C GLU A 401 51.47 -35.75 7.11
N GLU A 402 52.48 -36.56 6.79
CA GLU A 402 53.50 -37.07 7.72
C GLU A 402 54.92 -36.74 7.23
N GLY A 403 55.30 -35.45 7.30
CA GLY A 403 56.63 -35.01 6.92
C GLY A 403 56.81 -34.97 5.40
N ASP A 404 57.46 -35.99 4.84
CA ASP A 404 57.77 -36.08 3.40
C ASP A 404 56.80 -36.99 2.64
N HIS A 405 55.69 -37.42 3.24
CA HIS A 405 54.72 -38.27 2.56
C HIS A 405 53.33 -38.04 3.15
N VAL A 406 52.33 -38.74 2.60
CA VAL A 406 50.99 -38.77 3.17
C VAL A 406 50.67 -40.17 3.68
N ALA A 407 49.81 -40.25 4.67
CA ALA A 407 49.34 -41.50 5.20
C ALA A 407 47.80 -41.53 5.27
N VAL A 408 47.20 -42.70 5.07
CA VAL A 408 45.75 -42.88 5.11
C VAL A 408 45.37 -43.80 6.25
N TRP A 409 44.50 -43.30 7.12
CA TRP A 409 43.84 -44.07 8.16
C TRP A 409 42.53 -44.63 7.62
N SER A 410 42.18 -45.87 8.00
CA SER A 410 40.88 -46.48 7.73
C SER A 410 40.20 -46.94 9.02
N LYS A 411 38.88 -46.76 9.12
CA LYS A 411 38.08 -47.19 10.28
C LYS A 411 38.19 -48.69 10.50
N GLY A 412 38.81 -49.09 11.61
CA GLY A 412 39.09 -50.48 11.96
C GLY A 412 40.48 -50.97 11.56
N GLY A 413 41.23 -50.16 10.83
CA GLY A 413 42.65 -50.33 10.54
C GLY A 413 43.53 -49.27 11.23
N GLY A 414 44.80 -49.27 10.84
CA GLY A 414 45.80 -48.28 11.27
C GLY A 414 46.02 -47.20 10.21
N LEU A 415 47.05 -46.39 10.45
CA LEU A 415 47.58 -45.43 9.49
C LEU A 415 48.57 -46.16 8.57
N HIS A 416 48.47 -45.93 7.25
CA HIS A 416 49.32 -46.55 6.24
C HIS A 416 49.97 -45.47 5.37
N ALA A 417 51.29 -45.44 5.29
CA ALA A 417 52.06 -44.45 4.53
C ALA A 417 52.02 -44.72 3.01
N SER A 418 52.10 -43.66 2.22
CA SER A 418 52.28 -43.73 0.76
C SER A 418 53.70 -44.10 0.36
N ALA A 419 53.83 -44.76 -0.79
CA ALA A 419 55.12 -45.00 -1.41
C ALA A 419 55.73 -43.73 -2.03
N ALA A 420 54.90 -42.76 -2.41
CA ALA A 420 55.36 -41.46 -2.89
C ALA A 420 55.87 -40.62 -1.72
N THR A 421 57.06 -40.04 -1.89
CA THR A 421 57.74 -39.17 -0.93
C THR A 421 58.13 -37.86 -1.62
N GLY A 422 58.18 -36.75 -0.88
CA GLY A 422 58.46 -35.42 -1.39
C GLY A 422 57.77 -34.34 -0.56
N GLU A 423 57.74 -33.12 -1.09
CA GLU A 423 57.01 -32.00 -0.47
C GLU A 423 55.51 -32.19 -0.68
N VAL A 424 54.74 -32.28 0.42
CA VAL A 424 53.27 -32.34 0.33
C VAL A 424 52.74 -30.94 0.03
N LEU A 425 52.12 -30.75 -1.14
CA LEU A 425 51.55 -29.46 -1.55
C LEU A 425 50.08 -29.34 -1.15
N ALA A 426 49.31 -30.42 -1.29
CA ALA A 426 47.88 -30.43 -0.98
C ALA A 426 47.43 -31.81 -0.49
N VAL A 427 46.45 -31.81 0.41
CA VAL A 427 45.70 -32.99 0.88
C VAL A 427 44.22 -32.58 0.87
N THR A 428 43.37 -33.28 0.11
CA THR A 428 41.95 -32.92 -0.05
C THR A 428 41.05 -34.14 -0.28
N CYS A 429 39.74 -33.94 -0.16
CA CYS A 429 38.73 -34.91 -0.59
C CYS A 429 38.08 -34.45 -1.90
N THR A 430 38.24 -35.23 -2.96
CA THR A 430 37.56 -35.01 -4.25
C THR A 430 36.27 -35.82 -4.34
N ASP A 431 35.49 -35.62 -5.41
CA ASP A 431 34.32 -36.44 -5.76
C ASP A 431 34.66 -37.92 -5.98
N ARG A 432 35.95 -38.23 -6.17
CA ARG A 432 36.48 -39.59 -6.37
C ARG A 432 37.34 -40.06 -5.18
N GLY A 433 37.16 -39.43 -4.01
CA GLY A 433 37.83 -39.79 -2.76
C GLY A 433 39.04 -38.90 -2.43
N LEU A 434 39.73 -39.27 -1.35
CA LEU A 434 40.92 -38.57 -0.86
C LEU A 434 42.04 -38.55 -1.91
N ARG A 435 42.66 -37.39 -2.07
CA ARG A 435 43.81 -37.17 -2.94
C ARG A 435 44.84 -36.31 -2.23
N ALA A 436 46.10 -36.54 -2.57
CA ALA A 436 47.19 -35.64 -2.23
C ALA A 436 48.05 -35.35 -3.45
N LEU A 437 48.69 -34.18 -3.41
CA LEU A 437 49.70 -33.76 -4.35
C LEU A 437 51.05 -33.72 -3.63
N VAL A 438 51.99 -34.56 -4.05
CA VAL A 438 53.33 -34.66 -3.48
C VAL A 438 54.35 -34.34 -4.56
N ARG A 439 55.20 -33.34 -4.34
CA ARG A 439 56.25 -32.93 -5.28
C ARG A 439 57.57 -33.60 -4.93
N ASP A 440 58.13 -34.33 -5.87
CA ASP A 440 59.50 -34.86 -5.83
C ASP A 440 60.31 -34.26 -6.98
N GLY A 441 61.07 -33.20 -6.67
CA GLY A 441 61.82 -32.43 -7.67
C GLY A 441 60.91 -31.86 -8.76
N ASP A 442 61.13 -32.34 -10.00
CA ASP A 442 60.37 -31.96 -11.19
C ASP A 442 59.16 -32.87 -11.47
N THR A 443 58.77 -33.71 -10.52
CA THR A 443 57.61 -34.60 -10.65
C THR A 443 56.57 -34.30 -9.58
N LEU A 444 55.31 -34.22 -9.99
CA LEU A 444 54.15 -34.18 -9.10
C LEU A 444 53.46 -35.54 -9.07
N HIS A 445 53.47 -36.18 -7.91
CA HIS A 445 52.74 -37.40 -7.63
C HIS A 445 51.32 -37.08 -7.15
N VAL A 446 50.33 -37.56 -7.88
CA VAL A 446 48.92 -37.55 -7.46
C VAL A 446 48.64 -38.87 -6.73
N VAL A 447 48.59 -38.80 -5.41
CA VAL A 447 48.39 -39.95 -4.53
C VAL A 447 46.90 -40.14 -4.23
N GLY A 448 46.42 -41.38 -4.30
CA GLY A 448 45.03 -41.76 -4.04
C GLY A 448 44.77 -42.30 -2.62
N GLU A 449 43.50 -42.62 -2.33
CA GLU A 449 43.08 -43.27 -1.06
C GLU A 449 43.75 -44.62 -0.80
N SER A 450 44.12 -45.33 -1.86
CA SER A 450 44.86 -46.58 -1.77
C SER A 450 46.33 -46.25 -1.92
N VAL A 451 46.97 -45.93 -0.80
CA VAL A 451 48.36 -45.44 -0.75
C VAL A 451 49.41 -46.44 -1.28
N ASP A 452 49.06 -47.72 -1.35
CA ASP A 452 49.88 -48.77 -1.97
C ASP A 452 49.82 -48.76 -3.52
N ALA A 453 48.82 -48.09 -4.10
CA ALA A 453 48.70 -48.00 -5.55
C ALA A 453 49.76 -47.04 -6.09
N LYS A 454 50.27 -47.33 -7.30
CA LYS A 454 51.20 -46.42 -7.97
C LYS A 454 50.53 -45.04 -8.16
N PRO A 455 51.18 -43.94 -7.75
CA PRO A 455 50.66 -42.59 -8.00
C PRO A 455 50.60 -42.30 -9.50
N VAL A 456 49.81 -41.30 -9.88
CA VAL A 456 49.87 -40.72 -11.22
C VAL A 456 50.93 -39.62 -11.21
N ASP A 457 51.91 -39.72 -12.11
CA ASP A 457 53.05 -38.81 -12.15
C ASP A 457 52.80 -37.76 -13.24
N LEU A 458 52.95 -36.48 -12.87
CA LEU A 458 52.88 -35.32 -13.75
C LEU A 458 54.25 -34.65 -13.77
N ALA A 459 54.80 -34.44 -14.97
CA ALA A 459 56.06 -33.71 -15.12
C ALA A 459 55.81 -32.20 -14.96
N LEU A 460 56.63 -31.55 -14.14
CA LEU A 460 56.76 -30.09 -14.12
C LEU A 460 57.60 -29.63 -15.33
N PRO A 461 57.49 -28.35 -15.74
CA PRO A 461 58.36 -27.78 -16.76
C PRO A 461 59.85 -27.92 -16.42
N GLU A 462 60.71 -28.06 -17.44
CA GLU A 462 62.18 -28.19 -17.23
C GLU A 462 62.81 -26.97 -16.53
N ASP A 463 62.17 -25.80 -16.59
CA ASP A 463 62.58 -24.58 -15.91
C ASP A 463 61.78 -24.31 -14.62
N SER A 464 61.35 -25.38 -13.94
CA SER A 464 60.57 -25.29 -12.71
C SER A 464 61.30 -24.47 -11.64
N GLY A 465 60.54 -23.66 -10.93
CA GLY A 465 61.03 -22.81 -9.84
C GLY A 465 61.26 -23.60 -8.56
N GLU A 466 62.03 -23.01 -7.65
CA GLU A 466 62.21 -23.55 -6.29
C GLU A 466 60.86 -23.65 -5.55
N PHE A 467 59.98 -22.66 -5.73
CA PHE A 467 58.67 -22.59 -5.07
C PHE A 467 57.54 -22.96 -6.04
N VAL A 468 56.82 -24.03 -5.69
CA VAL A 468 55.66 -24.52 -6.44
C VAL A 468 54.48 -24.60 -5.48
N TYR A 469 53.36 -24.00 -5.87
CA TYR A 469 52.10 -24.09 -5.14
C TYR A 469 51.16 -24.97 -5.95
N GLY A 470 50.41 -25.85 -5.28
CA GLY A 470 49.51 -26.75 -5.98
C GLY A 470 48.27 -27.06 -5.16
N VAL A 471 47.14 -27.16 -5.83
CA VAL A 471 45.86 -27.57 -5.24
C VAL A 471 45.12 -28.54 -6.17
N ILE A 472 44.20 -29.29 -5.58
CA ILE A 472 43.31 -30.21 -6.31
C ILE A 472 41.88 -29.77 -6.05
N GLY A 473 41.13 -29.47 -7.10
CA GLY A 473 39.70 -29.17 -7.08
C GLY A 473 38.84 -30.40 -6.79
N MET A 474 37.56 -30.17 -6.46
CA MET A 474 36.64 -31.26 -6.09
C MET A 474 36.40 -32.25 -7.24
N ASP A 475 36.42 -31.78 -8.49
CA ASP A 475 36.32 -32.60 -9.70
C ASP A 475 37.61 -33.41 -10.00
N GLY A 476 38.70 -33.06 -9.32
CA GLY A 476 40.04 -33.60 -9.53
C GLY A 476 40.92 -32.77 -10.46
N THR A 477 40.48 -31.58 -10.89
CA THR A 477 41.34 -30.65 -11.63
C THR A 477 42.50 -30.20 -10.74
N ILE A 478 43.72 -30.30 -11.25
CA ILE A 478 44.92 -29.86 -10.54
C ILE A 478 45.31 -28.49 -11.08
N VAL A 479 45.55 -27.53 -10.19
CA VAL A 479 46.12 -26.23 -10.55
C VAL A 479 47.43 -26.06 -9.81
N VAL A 480 48.46 -25.68 -10.55
CA VAL A 480 49.81 -25.46 -10.05
C VAL A 480 50.24 -24.05 -10.42
N ILE A 481 50.89 -23.35 -9.49
CA ILE A 481 51.60 -22.11 -9.78
C ILE A 481 53.08 -22.37 -9.57
N ASP A 482 53.82 -22.37 -10.67
CA ASP A 482 55.25 -22.64 -10.72
C ASP A 482 55.99 -21.40 -11.26
N ALA A 483 56.88 -20.82 -10.45
CA ALA A 483 57.54 -19.56 -10.75
C ALA A 483 56.57 -18.45 -11.23
N GLY A 484 55.37 -18.42 -10.63
CA GLY A 484 54.28 -17.51 -10.98
C GLY A 484 53.42 -17.94 -12.16
N ARG A 485 53.82 -18.94 -12.96
CA ARG A 485 53.05 -19.44 -14.11
C ARG A 485 51.97 -20.40 -13.63
N MET A 486 50.73 -20.12 -14.01
CA MET A 486 49.60 -21.01 -13.72
C MET A 486 49.53 -22.13 -14.76
N LEU A 487 49.60 -23.37 -14.27
CA LEU A 487 49.44 -24.61 -15.01
C LEU A 487 48.18 -25.33 -14.52
N VAL A 488 47.52 -26.06 -15.40
CA VAL A 488 46.34 -26.86 -15.10
C VAL A 488 46.46 -28.26 -15.67
N ALA A 489 46.04 -29.28 -14.92
CA ALA A 489 45.86 -30.63 -15.42
C ALA A 489 44.41 -31.07 -15.20
N LYS A 490 43.71 -31.38 -16.30
CA LYS A 490 42.31 -31.83 -16.27
C LYS A 490 42.25 -33.34 -16.16
N ARG A 491 41.40 -33.82 -15.26
CA ARG A 491 41.29 -35.25 -14.98
C ARG A 491 40.47 -35.99 -16.03
N GLY A 492 41.06 -37.02 -16.63
CA GLY A 492 40.42 -37.91 -17.59
C GLY A 492 39.42 -38.89 -16.96
N GLY A 493 38.61 -39.54 -17.81
CA GLY A 493 37.57 -40.48 -17.38
C GLY A 493 38.10 -41.70 -16.61
N ASN A 494 39.33 -42.13 -16.93
CA ASN A 494 40.00 -43.27 -16.29
C ASN A 494 40.80 -42.87 -15.04
N GLY A 495 40.80 -41.58 -14.67
CA GLY A 495 41.54 -41.05 -13.52
C GLY A 495 43.00 -40.72 -13.81
N ASP A 496 43.41 -40.79 -15.07
CA ASP A 496 44.63 -40.23 -15.62
C ASP A 496 44.48 -38.71 -15.88
N TYR A 497 45.57 -38.10 -16.33
CA TYR A 497 45.64 -36.71 -16.78
C TYR A 497 46.25 -36.73 -18.19
N PRO A 498 45.43 -36.97 -19.23
CA PRO A 498 45.92 -37.31 -20.57
C PRO A 498 46.79 -36.22 -21.18
N ASP A 499 46.48 -34.95 -20.89
CA ASP A 499 47.18 -33.79 -21.44
C ASP A 499 48.33 -33.31 -20.51
N GLY A 500 48.52 -33.96 -19.35
CA GLY A 500 49.51 -33.52 -18.36
C GLY A 500 49.20 -32.14 -17.78
N LEU A 501 50.25 -31.43 -17.38
CA LEU A 501 50.16 -30.02 -16.95
C LEU A 501 50.28 -29.09 -18.16
N GLU A 502 49.23 -28.33 -18.44
CA GLU A 502 49.20 -27.36 -19.53
C GLU A 502 49.20 -25.91 -19.00
N PRO A 503 49.88 -24.96 -19.66
CA PRO A 503 49.86 -23.57 -19.26
C PRO A 503 48.50 -22.92 -19.53
N VAL A 504 47.97 -22.20 -18.52
CA VAL A 504 46.71 -21.44 -18.63
C VAL A 504 46.93 -20.08 -19.32
N GLY A 505 48.19 -19.61 -19.40
CA GLY A 505 48.54 -18.30 -19.96
C GLY A 505 48.41 -17.14 -18.96
N VAL A 506 48.17 -17.45 -17.69
CA VAL A 506 48.15 -16.48 -16.57
C VAL A 506 49.45 -16.58 -15.78
N VAL A 507 50.01 -15.42 -15.43
CA VAL A 507 51.20 -15.30 -14.59
C VAL A 507 50.87 -14.42 -13.39
N THR A 508 51.08 -14.92 -12.18
CA THR A 508 50.96 -14.12 -10.96
C THR A 508 52.16 -13.19 -10.83
N ARG A 509 51.93 -11.97 -10.35
CA ARG A 509 53.00 -10.97 -10.19
C ARG A 509 53.96 -11.29 -9.05
N ASP A 510 53.46 -12.03 -8.07
CA ASP A 510 54.14 -12.42 -6.85
C ASP A 510 53.72 -13.84 -6.43
N SER A 511 54.42 -14.39 -5.45
CA SER A 511 54.11 -15.72 -4.91
C SER A 511 52.68 -15.74 -4.35
N PRO A 512 51.87 -16.76 -4.71
CA PRO A 512 50.51 -16.85 -4.21
C PRO A 512 50.51 -17.06 -2.69
N LEU A 513 49.62 -16.35 -2.02
CA LEU A 513 49.31 -16.51 -0.60
C LEU A 513 48.28 -17.62 -0.38
N GLY A 514 47.41 -17.85 -1.37
CA GLY A 514 46.37 -18.86 -1.33
C GLY A 514 45.89 -19.19 -2.74
N LEU A 515 45.37 -20.41 -2.91
CA LEU A 515 44.90 -20.93 -4.18
C LEU A 515 43.71 -21.87 -3.95
N ALA A 516 42.68 -21.77 -4.76
CA ALA A 516 41.53 -22.67 -4.73
C ALA A 516 40.95 -22.87 -6.12
N VAL A 517 40.25 -23.99 -6.33
CA VAL A 517 39.59 -24.33 -7.59
C VAL A 517 38.10 -24.54 -7.32
N SER A 518 37.26 -24.00 -8.20
CA SER A 518 35.81 -24.16 -8.14
C SER A 518 35.43 -25.63 -8.29
N ALA A 519 34.26 -25.99 -7.77
CA ALA A 519 33.82 -27.39 -7.74
C ALA A 519 33.66 -28.02 -9.13
N ASP A 520 33.45 -27.22 -10.17
CA ASP A 520 33.37 -27.64 -11.58
C ASP A 520 34.74 -27.65 -12.31
N GLY A 521 35.82 -27.25 -11.63
CA GLY A 521 37.17 -27.22 -12.19
C GLY A 521 37.40 -26.13 -13.23
N ARG A 522 36.46 -25.18 -13.41
CA ARG A 522 36.55 -24.14 -14.46
C ARG A 522 37.20 -22.84 -14.00
N THR A 523 37.13 -22.54 -12.71
CA THR A 523 37.61 -21.28 -12.15
C THR A 523 38.63 -21.54 -11.05
N ALA A 524 39.73 -20.78 -11.03
CA ALA A 524 40.64 -20.72 -9.90
C ALA A 524 40.52 -19.36 -9.19
N ALA A 525 40.54 -19.39 -7.87
CA ALA A 525 40.77 -18.20 -7.05
C ALA A 525 42.24 -18.21 -6.63
N VAL A 526 42.99 -17.20 -7.03
CA VAL A 526 44.38 -17.00 -6.62
C VAL A 526 44.48 -15.72 -5.81
N SER A 527 45.02 -15.81 -4.61
CA SER A 527 45.27 -14.64 -3.78
C SER A 527 46.76 -14.30 -3.76
N THR A 528 47.09 -13.04 -3.99
CA THR A 528 48.45 -12.54 -3.87
C THR A 528 48.51 -11.26 -3.03
N SER A 529 49.73 -10.85 -2.64
CA SER A 529 49.91 -9.64 -1.82
C SER A 529 49.60 -8.37 -2.62
N GLN A 530 49.82 -8.39 -3.93
CA GLN A 530 49.66 -7.24 -4.81
C GLN A 530 48.26 -7.13 -5.41
N ASP A 531 47.69 -8.25 -5.87
CA ASP A 531 46.47 -8.22 -6.68
C ASP A 531 45.21 -8.64 -5.89
N GLY A 532 45.35 -8.95 -4.59
CA GLY A 532 44.25 -9.47 -3.77
C GLY A 532 43.80 -10.84 -4.28
N VAL A 533 42.52 -11.18 -4.12
CA VAL A 533 41.95 -12.42 -4.69
C VAL A 533 41.47 -12.16 -6.11
N ARG A 534 42.03 -12.88 -7.08
CA ARG A 534 41.64 -12.85 -8.49
C ARG A 534 40.97 -14.15 -8.88
N LEU A 535 39.88 -14.06 -9.62
CA LEU A 535 39.21 -15.20 -10.23
C LEU A 535 39.72 -15.39 -11.66
N ILE A 536 40.18 -16.60 -11.99
CA ILE A 536 40.79 -16.95 -13.27
C ILE A 536 40.00 -18.07 -13.92
N ASP A 537 39.63 -17.90 -15.19
CA ASP A 537 39.08 -18.95 -16.05
C ASP A 537 40.19 -19.91 -16.48
N LEU A 538 40.12 -21.15 -16.02
CA LEU A 538 41.12 -22.18 -16.27
C LEU A 538 41.08 -22.75 -17.69
N ASP A 539 39.98 -22.59 -18.42
CA ASP A 539 39.84 -23.09 -19.79
C ASP A 539 40.34 -22.06 -20.82
N HIS A 540 40.38 -20.77 -20.43
CA HIS A 540 40.66 -19.66 -21.34
C HIS A 540 41.80 -18.73 -20.92
N GLY A 541 42.26 -18.82 -19.66
CA GLY A 541 43.24 -17.91 -19.10
C GLY A 541 42.74 -16.47 -18.94
N LEU A 542 41.43 -16.30 -18.76
CA LEU A 542 40.83 -14.98 -18.57
C LEU A 542 40.77 -14.62 -17.09
N ASP A 543 41.15 -13.38 -16.78
CA ASP A 543 40.91 -12.81 -15.46
C ASP A 543 39.45 -12.32 -15.39
N LEU A 544 38.66 -12.97 -14.55
CA LEU A 544 37.22 -12.77 -14.38
C LEU A 544 36.91 -11.61 -13.42
N GLY A 545 37.90 -11.09 -12.70
CA GLY A 545 37.75 -9.99 -11.76
C GLY A 545 38.33 -10.30 -10.38
N ALA A 546 38.29 -9.30 -9.50
CA ALA A 546 38.65 -9.48 -8.11
C ALA A 546 37.44 -9.99 -7.30
N ALA A 547 37.73 -10.77 -6.27
CA ALA A 547 36.77 -11.25 -5.28
C ALA A 547 37.26 -10.88 -3.88
N CYS A 548 36.34 -10.85 -2.91
CA CYS A 548 36.67 -10.61 -1.51
C CYS A 548 37.54 -9.35 -1.31
N GLU A 549 37.29 -8.28 -2.07
CA GLU A 549 38.16 -7.08 -2.13
C GLU A 549 38.30 -6.38 -0.78
N THR A 550 37.39 -6.66 0.15
CA THR A 550 37.38 -6.10 1.50
C THR A 550 38.32 -6.78 2.48
N ILE A 551 38.91 -7.92 2.12
CA ILE A 551 39.90 -8.62 2.94
C ILE A 551 41.27 -8.59 2.26
N THR A 552 42.26 -8.06 2.99
CA THR A 552 43.66 -8.04 2.54
C THR A 552 44.40 -9.29 2.96
N ALA A 553 45.42 -9.68 2.19
CA ALA A 553 46.31 -10.80 2.49
C ALA A 553 45.58 -12.14 2.71
N VAL A 554 44.59 -12.43 1.85
CA VAL A 554 43.88 -13.72 1.88
C VAL A 554 44.87 -14.86 1.66
N THR A 555 44.88 -15.82 2.58
CA THR A 555 45.71 -17.03 2.54
C THR A 555 44.88 -18.29 2.34
N TYR A 556 43.58 -18.23 2.65
CA TYR A 556 42.68 -19.38 2.66
C TYR A 556 41.43 -19.13 1.80
N PRO A 557 41.56 -19.08 0.46
CA PRO A 557 40.40 -19.13 -0.43
C PRO A 557 39.80 -20.55 -0.44
N ALA A 558 38.47 -20.68 -0.46
CA ALA A 558 37.78 -21.97 -0.56
C ALA A 558 36.43 -21.84 -1.27
N PHE A 559 36.20 -22.68 -2.27
CA PHE A 559 34.92 -22.72 -2.99
C PHE A 559 33.93 -23.72 -2.37
N SER A 560 32.65 -23.37 -2.41
CA SER A 560 31.55 -24.31 -2.23
C SER A 560 31.13 -24.93 -3.57
N ARG A 561 30.36 -26.03 -3.52
CA ARG A 561 29.76 -26.65 -4.72
C ARG A 561 28.75 -25.75 -5.44
N ASN A 562 28.21 -24.75 -4.74
CA ASN A 562 27.15 -23.88 -5.25
C ASN A 562 27.70 -22.50 -5.66
N GLY A 563 28.99 -22.37 -5.94
CA GLY A 563 29.57 -21.13 -6.44
C GLY A 563 29.76 -20.03 -5.38
N LEU A 564 29.84 -20.37 -4.08
CA LEU A 564 30.28 -19.42 -3.06
C LEU A 564 31.80 -19.51 -2.89
N LEU A 565 32.47 -18.38 -2.72
CA LEU A 565 33.88 -18.30 -2.37
C LEU A 565 34.01 -17.70 -0.96
N ALA A 566 34.63 -18.44 -0.06
CA ALA A 566 35.14 -17.90 1.20
C ALA A 566 36.60 -17.50 1.03
N CYS A 567 36.98 -16.36 1.60
CA CYS A 567 38.33 -15.83 1.61
C CYS A 567 38.73 -15.49 3.04
N GLY A 568 39.67 -16.24 3.62
CA GLY A 568 40.20 -15.96 4.95
C GLY A 568 41.66 -15.52 4.92
N ASN A 569 42.05 -14.66 5.86
CA ASN A 569 43.47 -14.29 6.11
C ASN A 569 43.94 -14.72 7.51
N GLY A 570 43.14 -15.54 8.20
CA GLY A 570 43.38 -15.90 9.58
C GLY A 570 43.08 -14.78 10.58
N LEU A 571 42.27 -13.78 10.25
CA LEU A 571 41.71 -12.84 11.23
C LEU A 571 40.24 -12.60 10.89
N ASP A 572 39.99 -12.34 9.61
CA ASP A 572 38.68 -12.13 9.04
C ASP A 572 38.40 -13.20 7.98
N VAL A 573 37.11 -13.40 7.69
CA VAL A 573 36.64 -14.20 6.56
C VAL A 573 35.59 -13.40 5.80
N ALA A 574 35.78 -13.23 4.50
CA ALA A 574 34.77 -12.71 3.59
C ALA A 574 34.13 -13.88 2.83
N ILE A 575 32.82 -13.84 2.62
CA ILE A 575 32.11 -14.81 1.77
C ILE A 575 31.40 -14.04 0.66
N GLN A 576 31.64 -14.44 -0.58
CA GLN A 576 31.06 -13.82 -1.76
C GLN A 576 30.45 -14.88 -2.68
N SER A 577 29.28 -14.61 -3.24
CA SER A 577 28.78 -15.41 -4.38
C SER A 577 29.61 -15.09 -5.62
N THR A 578 30.08 -16.13 -6.29
CA THR A 578 30.83 -16.04 -7.54
C THR A 578 29.97 -16.28 -8.78
N ASP A 579 28.65 -16.46 -8.63
CA ASP A 579 27.73 -16.76 -9.74
C ASP A 579 27.84 -15.74 -10.87
N ALA A 580 27.95 -14.45 -10.54
CA ALA A 580 28.09 -13.35 -11.50
C ALA A 580 29.47 -13.27 -12.18
N MET A 581 30.45 -14.03 -11.69
CA MET A 581 31.85 -14.02 -12.11
C MET A 581 32.30 -15.37 -12.68
N THR A 582 31.36 -16.28 -12.97
CA THR A 582 31.65 -17.57 -13.62
C THR A 582 31.71 -17.41 -15.15
N PRO A 583 32.56 -18.17 -15.86
CA PRO A 583 32.57 -18.16 -17.32
C PRO A 583 31.19 -18.57 -17.87
N ALA A 584 30.56 -17.71 -18.66
CA ALA A 584 29.34 -18.09 -19.38
C ALA A 584 29.70 -19.18 -20.42
N ASP A 585 28.83 -20.16 -20.63
CA ASP A 585 29.03 -21.28 -21.59
C ASP A 585 29.25 -20.84 -23.07
N ALA A 586 29.25 -19.54 -23.38
CA ALA A 586 29.45 -19.00 -24.72
C ALA A 586 30.56 -17.94 -24.77
N ARG A 587 31.64 -18.25 -25.49
CA ARG A 587 32.61 -17.24 -25.96
C ARG A 587 31.91 -16.24 -26.89
N PRO A 588 32.25 -14.94 -26.87
CA PRO A 588 32.10 -14.10 -28.04
C PRO A 588 33.03 -14.62 -29.14
N ALA A 589 32.48 -14.96 -30.31
CA ALA A 589 33.28 -15.33 -31.47
C ALA A 589 34.23 -14.18 -31.84
N GLY A 590 35.55 -14.45 -31.89
CA GLY A 590 36.54 -13.55 -32.46
C GLY A 590 37.58 -12.94 -31.50
N ALA A 591 37.60 -13.29 -30.22
CA ALA A 591 38.68 -12.87 -29.33
C ALA A 591 40.01 -13.57 -29.72
N ARG A 592 41.05 -12.79 -30.01
CA ARG A 592 42.44 -13.28 -30.17
C ARG A 592 43.23 -12.91 -28.92
N VAL A 593 43.94 -13.89 -28.35
CA VAL A 593 44.95 -13.68 -27.31
C VAL A 593 46.19 -13.03 -27.96
N SER A 594 46.79 -12.07 -27.29
CA SER A 594 48.00 -11.37 -27.75
C SER A 594 49.24 -12.13 -27.28
N ASP A 595 50.00 -12.74 -28.19
CA ASP A 595 51.24 -13.49 -27.92
C ASP A 595 52.46 -12.60 -27.59
N THR A 596 52.28 -11.52 -26.83
CA THR A 596 53.39 -10.57 -26.57
C THR A 596 53.52 -10.19 -25.11
N THR A 597 54.17 -11.05 -24.34
CA THR A 597 54.89 -10.68 -23.11
C THR A 597 56.23 -11.42 -23.01
N THR A 598 57.11 -11.25 -24.00
CA THR A 598 58.55 -11.20 -23.70
C THR A 598 58.90 -9.75 -23.37
N PRO A 599 59.31 -9.43 -22.12
CA PRO A 599 59.82 -8.11 -21.78
C PRO A 599 61.06 -7.84 -22.63
N ARG A 600 61.01 -6.83 -23.50
CA ARG A 600 62.22 -6.30 -24.15
C ARG A 600 63.07 -5.68 -23.05
N ALA A 601 64.26 -6.24 -22.82
CA ALA A 601 65.29 -5.59 -22.04
C ALA A 601 65.58 -4.21 -22.65
N VAL A 602 65.32 -3.15 -21.90
CA VAL A 602 65.82 -1.82 -22.20
C VAL A 602 67.31 -1.85 -21.91
N THR A 603 68.12 -2.06 -22.93
CA THR A 603 69.54 -1.73 -22.88
C THR A 603 69.68 -0.22 -22.99
N ASP A 604 70.01 0.43 -21.87
CA ASP A 604 70.55 1.78 -21.86
C ASP A 604 71.77 1.85 -22.79
N THR A 605 71.69 2.68 -23.83
CA THR A 605 72.88 3.29 -24.46
C THR A 605 72.51 4.61 -25.12
N ALA A 606 72.89 5.70 -24.44
CA ALA A 606 73.51 6.95 -24.92
C ALA A 606 72.91 8.19 -24.23
#